data_AF-A0A2S7ZS81-F1
#
_entry.id   AF-A0A2S7ZS81-F1
#
_cell.length_a   1.000
_cell.length_b   1.000
_cell.length_c   1.000
_cell.angle_alpha   90.00
_cell.angle_beta   90.00
_cell.angle_gamma   90.00
#
_symmetry.space_group_name_H-M   'P 1'
#
loop_
_entity.id
_entity.type
_entity.pdbx_description
1 polymer ?
#
loop_
_entity_poly.entity_id
_entity_poly.type
_entity_poly.pdbx_seq_one_letter_code
_entity_poly.pdbx_strand_id
1 'polypeptide(L)'
;MGFFDFLKPRNKEYVESCWPGGKMLQVHMDYDTQKQLFTYVGRYGLQFSIAKADLTEIIVKAVSRTHSVIQFYKGDECVGTTDITPTEACETIKDWMQQF
;
A
#
# COMPACT_ATOMS: atom_id res chain seq x y z
N MET A 1 -19.60 -19.37 -12.61
CA MET A 1 -18.66 -19.08 -11.50
C MET A 1 -19.06 -17.72 -10.95
N GLY A 2 -19.40 -17.66 -9.66
CA GLY A 2 -20.39 -16.71 -9.13
C GLY A 2 -19.87 -15.31 -8.82
N PHE A 3 -20.71 -14.32 -9.16
CA PHE A 3 -20.63 -12.88 -8.82
C PHE A 3 -20.56 -12.61 -7.30
N PHE A 4 -20.76 -13.63 -6.47
CA PHE A 4 -20.76 -13.60 -5.00
C PHE A 4 -19.42 -14.01 -4.36
N ASP A 5 -18.37 -14.30 -5.14
CA ASP A 5 -17.03 -14.59 -4.57
C ASP A 5 -16.33 -13.31 -4.04
N PHE A 6 -16.87 -12.12 -4.34
CA PHE A 6 -16.43 -10.83 -3.80
C PHE A 6 -16.84 -10.61 -2.33
N LEU A 7 -17.82 -11.38 -1.84
CA LEU A 7 -18.36 -11.27 -0.48
C LEU A 7 -17.76 -12.28 0.50
N LYS A 8 -16.75 -13.07 0.10
CA LYS A 8 -16.01 -13.85 1.09
C LYS A 8 -15.36 -12.86 2.07
N PRO A 9 -15.69 -12.89 3.37
CA PRO A 9 -14.95 -12.13 4.34
C PRO A 9 -13.51 -12.64 4.28
N ARG A 10 -12.63 -11.85 3.65
CA ARG A 10 -11.19 -12.08 3.69
C ARG A 10 -10.87 -12.13 5.18
N ASN A 11 -10.45 -13.29 5.67
CA ASN A 11 -10.32 -13.60 7.09
C ASN A 11 -9.48 -12.47 7.73
N LYS A 12 -10.15 -11.54 8.43
CA LYS A 12 -9.52 -10.27 8.87
C LYS A 12 -8.54 -10.47 10.03
N GLU A 13 -8.43 -11.69 10.55
CA GLU A 13 -7.55 -12.01 11.67
C GLU A 13 -6.06 -11.86 11.33
N TYR A 14 -5.70 -11.91 10.05
CA TYR A 14 -4.29 -11.88 9.61
C TYR A 14 -3.96 -10.72 8.68
N VAL A 15 -4.89 -9.78 8.48
CA VAL A 15 -4.69 -8.61 7.62
C VAL A 15 -4.61 -7.36 8.47
N GLU A 16 -3.45 -6.72 8.46
CA GLU A 16 -3.26 -5.41 9.08
C GLU A 16 -3.43 -4.31 8.03
N SER A 17 -4.17 -3.26 8.35
CA SER A 17 -4.48 -2.18 7.41
C SER A 17 -4.02 -0.82 7.95
N CYS A 18 -3.29 -0.08 7.14
CA CYS A 18 -2.94 1.32 7.39
C CYS A 18 -3.77 2.24 6.49
N TRP A 19 -4.53 3.13 7.13
CA TRP A 19 -5.35 4.15 6.47
C TRP A 19 -4.76 5.54 6.73
N PRO A 20 -3.76 5.98 5.96
CA PRO A 20 -3.18 7.30 6.15
C PRO A 20 -4.23 8.36 5.83
N GLY A 21 -4.40 9.35 6.71
CA GLY A 21 -5.47 10.35 6.58
C GLY A 21 -6.90 9.78 6.69
N GLY A 22 -7.04 8.56 7.20
CA GLY A 22 -8.32 7.90 7.40
C GLY A 22 -9.08 7.56 6.10
N LYS A 23 -10.35 7.19 6.24
CA LYS A 23 -11.21 6.80 5.10
C LYS A 23 -11.49 7.92 4.10
N MET A 24 -11.20 9.18 4.44
CA MET A 24 -11.42 10.33 3.56
C MET A 24 -10.49 10.35 2.37
N LEU A 25 -9.23 9.91 2.52
CA LEU A 25 -8.28 9.86 1.41
C LEU A 25 -8.57 8.72 0.43
N GLN A 26 -9.38 7.73 0.84
CA GLN A 26 -9.69 6.52 0.07
C GLN A 26 -8.43 5.72 -0.33
N VAL A 27 -7.31 5.97 0.34
CA VAL A 27 -6.04 5.27 0.14
C VAL A 27 -5.73 4.47 1.39
N HIS A 28 -5.32 3.22 1.22
CA HIS A 28 -4.82 2.38 2.30
C HIS A 28 -3.82 1.35 1.81
N MET A 29 -3.05 0.84 2.76
CA MET A 29 -2.15 -0.29 2.55
C MET A 29 -2.59 -1.44 3.46
N ASP A 30 -2.76 -2.62 2.88
CA ASP A 30 -3.04 -3.85 3.62
C ASP A 30 -1.79 -4.74 3.63
N TYR A 31 -1.51 -5.39 4.76
CA TYR A 31 -0.48 -6.40 4.89
C TYR A 31 -1.11 -7.72 5.34
N ASP A 32 -1.01 -8.73 4.50
CA ASP A 32 -1.40 -10.10 4.81
C ASP A 32 -0.23 -10.80 5.50
N THR A 33 -0.32 -11.01 6.82
CA THR A 33 0.76 -11.57 7.64
C THR A 33 1.05 -13.04 7.33
N GLN A 34 0.07 -13.81 6.82
CA GLN A 34 0.27 -15.20 6.43
C GLN A 34 0.99 -15.32 5.09
N LYS A 35 0.59 -14.51 4.12
CA LYS A 35 1.17 -14.52 2.77
C LYS A 35 2.39 -13.62 2.63
N GLN A 36 2.67 -12.80 3.65
CA GLN A 36 3.69 -11.76 3.64
C GLN A 36 3.56 -10.85 2.41
N LEU A 37 2.32 -10.41 2.15
CA LEU A 37 1.96 -9.67 0.93
C LEU A 37 1.41 -8.29 1.30
N PHE A 38 2.07 -7.24 0.83
CA PHE A 38 1.55 -5.88 0.86
C PHE A 38 0.60 -5.66 -0.31
N THR A 39 -0.53 -5.01 -0.08
CA THR A 39 -1.50 -4.63 -1.11
C THR A 39 -1.82 -3.16 -0.93
N TYR A 40 -1.39 -2.35 -1.90
CA TYR A 40 -1.75 -0.95 -1.97
C TYR A 40 -3.10 -0.82 -2.65
N VAL A 41 -4.01 -0.07 -2.03
CA VAL A 41 -5.29 0.33 -2.61
C VAL A 41 -5.35 1.83 -2.64
N GLY A 42 -5.21 2.38 -3.84
CA GLY A 42 -5.23 3.79 -4.16
C GLY A 42 -6.60 4.28 -4.61
N ARG A 43 -6.64 5.54 -5.01
CA ARG A 43 -7.81 6.18 -5.61
C ARG A 43 -8.04 5.67 -7.02
N TYR A 44 -9.27 5.85 -7.51
CA TYR A 44 -9.66 5.54 -8.89
C TYR A 44 -9.39 4.08 -9.33
N GLY A 45 -9.32 3.14 -8.37
CA GLY A 45 -9.11 1.72 -8.65
C GLY A 45 -7.65 1.34 -8.88
N LEU A 46 -6.68 2.21 -8.59
CA LEU A 46 -5.27 1.83 -8.56
C LEU A 46 -5.07 0.79 -7.45
N GLN A 47 -4.69 -0.42 -7.80
CA GLN A 47 -4.40 -1.47 -6.84
C GLN A 47 -3.26 -2.34 -7.34
N PHE A 48 -2.31 -2.62 -6.47
CA PHE A 48 -1.23 -3.57 -6.75
C PHE A 48 -0.77 -4.25 -5.47
N SER A 49 -0.16 -5.42 -5.63
CA SER A 49 0.36 -6.20 -4.52
C SER A 49 1.83 -6.52 -4.72
N ILE A 50 2.60 -6.50 -3.63
CA ILE A 50 4.04 -6.73 -3.62
C ILE A 50 4.36 -7.70 -2.49
N ALA A 51 5.08 -8.77 -2.80
CA ALA A 51 5.57 -9.69 -1.78
C ALA A 51 6.65 -9.00 -0.96
N LYS A 52 6.62 -9.15 0.36
CA LYS A 52 7.62 -8.54 1.25
C LYS A 52 9.04 -8.98 0.89
N ALA A 53 9.22 -10.23 0.49
CA ALA A 53 10.52 -10.77 0.08
C ALA A 53 11.10 -10.09 -1.17
N ASP A 54 10.25 -9.50 -2.01
CA ASP A 54 10.65 -8.79 -3.23
C ASP A 54 10.96 -7.32 -2.98
N LEU A 55 10.59 -6.78 -1.81
CA LEU A 55 10.73 -5.36 -1.51
C LEU A 55 12.11 -5.07 -0.92
N THR A 56 12.95 -4.38 -1.67
CA THR A 56 14.30 -3.98 -1.24
C THR A 56 14.34 -2.57 -0.68
N GLU A 57 13.60 -1.64 -1.28
CA GLU A 57 13.60 -0.24 -0.86
C GLU A 57 12.22 0.40 -1.04
N ILE A 58 11.90 1.33 -0.13
CA ILE A 58 10.69 2.15 -0.16
C ILE A 58 11.12 3.62 -0.12
N ILE A 59 10.86 4.34 -1.21
CA ILE A 59 11.24 5.75 -1.35
C ILE A 59 9.99 6.61 -1.39
N VAL A 60 9.94 7.63 -0.53
CA VAL A 60 8.96 8.72 -0.64
C VAL A 60 9.56 9.80 -1.54
N LYS A 61 9.01 9.94 -2.74
CA LYS A 61 9.47 10.91 -3.73
C LYS A 61 8.53 12.11 -3.76
N ALA A 62 9.08 13.29 -3.44
CA ALA A 62 8.33 14.53 -3.50
C ALA A 62 7.93 14.86 -4.96
N VAL A 63 6.65 15.19 -5.16
CA VAL A 63 6.11 15.67 -6.44
C VAL A 63 5.79 17.16 -6.36
N SER A 64 5.37 17.63 -5.18
CA SER A 64 5.17 19.04 -4.86
C SER A 64 5.64 19.34 -3.43
N ARG A 65 5.44 20.56 -2.94
CA ARG A 65 5.78 20.94 -1.56
C ARG A 65 4.99 20.17 -0.50
N THR A 66 3.80 19.67 -0.83
CA THR A 66 2.89 19.04 0.14
C THR A 66 2.46 17.64 -0.26
N HIS A 67 2.81 17.18 -1.46
CA HIS A 67 2.41 15.88 -1.99
C HIS A 67 3.60 15.10 -2.54
N SER A 68 3.56 13.80 -2.29
CA SER A 68 4.58 12.84 -2.69
C SER A 68 3.92 11.59 -3.27
N VAL A 69 4.76 10.72 -3.84
CA VAL A 69 4.41 9.34 -4.17
C VAL A 69 5.34 8.39 -3.40
N ILE A 70 4.87 7.18 -3.14
CA ILE A 70 5.71 6.10 -2.64
C ILE A 70 6.10 5.25 -3.84
N GLN A 71 7.40 4.99 -3.98
CA GLN A 71 7.95 4.08 -4.96
C GLN A 71 8.51 2.85 -4.25
N PHE A 72 8.10 1.68 -4.73
CA PHE A 72 8.54 0.39 -4.24
C PHE A 72 9.54 -0.21 -5.21
N TYR A 73 10.67 -0.66 -4.69
CA TYR A 73 11.77 -1.20 -5.48
C TYR A 73 12.04 -2.68 -5.17
N LYS A 74 12.41 -3.42 -6.21
CA LYS A 74 12.98 -4.77 -6.18
C LYS A 74 14.36 -4.71 -6.84
N GLY A 75 15.40 -4.54 -6.04
CA GLY A 75 16.72 -4.15 -6.54
C GLY A 75 16.64 -2.77 -7.19
N ASP A 76 17.05 -2.68 -8.45
CA ASP A 76 17.02 -1.42 -9.22
C ASP A 76 15.69 -1.19 -9.96
N GLU A 77 14.75 -2.14 -9.90
CA GLU A 77 13.46 -2.05 -10.62
C GLU A 77 12.37 -1.45 -9.74
N CYS A 78 11.70 -0.39 -10.21
CA CYS A 78 10.51 0.14 -9.56
C CYS A 78 9.29 -0.73 -9.92
N VAL A 79 8.85 -1.54 -8.96
CA VAL A 79 7.76 -2.52 -9.13
C VAL A 79 6.38 -1.95 -8.80
N GLY A 80 6.32 -0.76 -8.20
CA GLY A 80 5.06 -0.10 -7.89
C GLY A 80 5.25 1.37 -7.55
N THR A 81 4.30 2.21 -7.98
CA THR A 81 4.23 3.62 -7.60
C THR A 81 2.82 3.94 -7.18
N THR A 82 2.66 4.60 -6.03
CA THR A 82 1.34 4.96 -5.49
C THR A 82 0.77 6.21 -6.16
N ASP A 83 -0.47 6.53 -5.83
CA ASP A 83 -1.04 7.83 -6.15
C ASP A 83 -0.25 8.97 -5.48
N ILE A 84 -0.41 10.17 -6.04
CA ILE A 84 0.08 11.40 -5.44
C ILE A 84 -0.79 11.75 -4.22
N THR A 85 -0.28 11.50 -3.03
CA THR A 85 -0.97 11.78 -1.75
C THR A 85 -0.20 12.81 -0.92
N PRO A 86 -0.82 13.40 0.12
CA PRO A 86 -0.10 14.27 1.04
C PRO A 86 1.18 13.60 1.56
N THR A 87 2.28 14.34 1.66
CA THR A 87 3.58 13.77 2.04
C THR A 87 3.52 13.07 3.40
N GLU A 88 2.79 13.63 4.37
CA GLU A 88 2.54 13.01 5.68
C GLU A 88 1.86 11.64 5.57
N ALA A 89 0.91 11.48 4.64
CA ALA A 89 0.26 10.20 4.37
C ALA A 89 1.25 9.18 3.79
N CYS A 90 2.16 9.62 2.93
CA CYS A 90 3.20 8.77 2.36
C CYS A 90 4.19 8.28 3.44
N GLU A 91 4.66 9.19 4.31
CA GLU A 91 5.55 8.83 5.41
C GLU A 91 4.85 7.91 6.42
N THR A 92 3.58 8.15 6.73
CA THR A 92 2.79 7.27 7.61
C THR A 92 2.71 5.84 7.07
N ILE A 93 2.46 5.66 5.77
CA ILE A 93 2.46 4.33 5.16
C ILE A 93 3.85 3.71 5.26
N LYS A 94 4.91 4.45 4.93
CA LYS A 94 6.28 3.95 4.94
C LYS A 94 6.70 3.50 6.34
N ASP A 95 6.49 4.35 7.34
CA ASP A 95 6.83 4.06 8.74
C ASP A 95 6.03 2.86 9.26
N TRP A 96 4.76 2.72 8.85
CA TRP A 96 3.95 1.55 9.17
C TRP A 96 4.49 0.28 8.50
N MET A 97 4.86 0.33 7.22
CA MET A 97 5.42 -0.84 6.52
C MET A 97 6.73 -1.32 7.12
N GLN A 98 7.55 -0.40 7.66
CA GLN A 98 8.82 -0.71 8.31
C GLN A 98 8.66 -1.42 9.66
N GLN A 99 7.46 -1.45 10.24
CA GLN A 99 7.20 -2.18 11.49
C GLN A 99 7.11 -3.70 11.29
N PHE A 100 6.97 -4.17 10.04
CA PHE A 100 6.86 -5.59 9.70
C PHE A 100 8.17 -6.14 9.18
#